data_AF-A0AAW5EM12-F1
#
_entry.id   AF-A0AAW5EM12-F1
#
_cell.length_a   1.000
_cell.length_b   1.000
_cell.length_c   1.000
_cell.angle_alpha   90.00
_cell.angle_beta   90.00
_cell.angle_gamma   90.00
#
_symmetry.space_group_name_H-M   'P 1'
#
loop_
_entity.id
_entity.type
_entity.pdbx_description
1 polymer ?
#
loop_
_entity_poly.entity_id
_entity_poly.type
_entity_poly.pdbx_seq_one_letter_code
_entity_poly.pdbx_strand_id
1 'polypeptide(L)' 'MRHIEIYTDGSCLKNPGFGGWAYILRYNQHQKEGFGAEANTTNNRMELKAIIEALKALKEPCEISL' A
#
# COMPACT_ATOMS: atom_id res chain seq x y z
N MET A 1 -6.42 18.28 11.27
CA MET A 1 -6.64 17.00 10.53
C MET A 1 -5.75 15.95 11.15
N ARG A 2 -6.08 14.65 11.03
CA ARG A 2 -5.15 13.60 11.46
C ARG A 2 -4.01 13.50 10.45
N HIS A 3 -2.77 13.40 10.94
CA HIS A 3 -1.58 13.19 10.14
C HIS A 3 -1.22 11.70 10.17
N ILE A 4 -1.15 11.03 9.02
CA ILE A 4 -0.89 9.59 8.92
C ILE A 4 0.36 9.35 8.07
N GLU A 5 1.30 8.59 8.60
CA GLU A 5 2.44 8.08 7.83
C GLU A 5 2.01 6.83 7.07
N ILE A 6 2.29 6.79 5.78
CA ILE A 6 1.98 5.67 4.90
C ILE A 6 3.30 5.14 4.37
N TYR A 7 3.52 3.83 4.50
CA TYR A 7 4.62 3.14 3.82
C TYR A 7 4.00 2.15 2.86
N THR A 8 4.53 2.07 1.64
CA THR A 8 4.02 1.16 0.60
C THR A 8 5.16 0.45 -0.08
N ASP A 9 4.94 -0.81 -0.44
CA ASP A 9 5.86 -1.55 -1.29
C ASP A 9 5.08 -2.48 -2.23
N GLY A 10 5.67 -2.75 -3.39
CA GLY A 10 5.11 -3.64 -4.40
C GLY A 10 6.21 -4.32 -5.19
N SER A 11 6.07 -5.63 -5.38
CA SER A 11 7.08 -6.43 -6.08
C SER A 11 6.44 -7.53 -6.91
N CYS A 12 7.11 -7.93 -7.98
CA CYS A 12 6.66 -8.95 -8.91
C CYS A 12 7.82 -9.89 -9.27
N LEU A 13 7.57 -11.19 -9.14
CA LEU A 13 8.47 -12.24 -9.60
C LEU A 13 8.36 -12.33 -11.11
N LYS A 14 9.35 -11.75 -11.81
CA LYS A 14 9.34 -11.50 -13.26
C LYS A 14 8.33 -10.39 -13.63
N ASN A 15 8.45 -9.84 -14.84
CA ASN A 15 7.67 -8.66 -15.22
C ASN A 15 7.11 -8.81 -16.66
N PRO A 16 5.94 -9.43 -16.86
CA PRO A 16 4.93 -9.79 -15.85
C PRO A 16 5.17 -11.15 -15.14
N GLY A 17 4.49 -11.34 -14.01
CA GLY A 17 4.51 -12.58 -13.22
C GLY A 17 3.69 -12.49 -11.92
N PHE A 18 3.97 -13.38 -10.97
CA PHE A 18 3.30 -13.38 -9.66
C PHE A 18 3.82 -12.21 -8.83
N GLY A 19 2.93 -11.30 -8.43
CA GLY A 19 3.31 -10.11 -7.66
C GLY A 19 2.49 -9.93 -6.40
N GLY A 20 3.05 -9.18 -5.47
CA GLY A 20 2.45 -8.82 -4.19
C GLY A 20 2.62 -7.33 -3.91
N TRP A 21 1.70 -6.79 -3.12
CA TRP A 21 1.73 -5.42 -2.64
C TRP A 21 1.43 -5.40 -1.14
N ALA A 22 1.97 -4.41 -0.44
CA ALA A 22 1.70 -4.20 0.97
C ALA A 22 1.75 -2.71 1.33
N TYR A 23 1.03 -2.35 2.39
CA TYR A 23 1.15 -1.03 3.00
C TYR A 23 1.10 -1.10 4.52
N ILE A 24 1.63 -0.05 5.15
CA ILE A 24 1.53 0.24 6.57
C ILE A 24 0.98 1.65 6.73
N LEU A 25 -0.09 1.81 7.50
CA LEU A 25 -0.58 3.10 8.00
C LEU A 25 -0.16 3.24 9.46
N ARG A 26 0.50 4.33 9.81
CA ARG A 26 0.89 4.64 11.19
C ARG A 26 0.27 5.95 11.66
N TYR A 27 -0.34 5.91 12.83
CA TYR A 27 -0.89 7.06 13.53
C TYR A 27 -0.58 6.97 15.03
N ASN A 28 0.31 7.83 15.51
CA ASN A 28 0.87 7.76 16.86
C ASN A 28 1.47 6.36 17.13
N GLN A 29 0.95 5.64 18.13
CA GLN A 29 1.39 4.28 18.48
C GLN A 29 0.60 3.18 17.75
N HIS A 30 -0.41 3.55 16.96
CA HIS A 30 -1.24 2.59 16.24
C HIS A 30 -0.68 2.34 14.84
N GLN A 31 -0.64 1.07 14.48
CA GLN A 31 -0.26 0.61 13.16
C GLN A 31 -1.39 -0.25 12.58
N LYS A 32 -1.65 -0.08 11.28
CA LYS A 32 -2.53 -0.94 10.50
C LYS A 32 -1.82 -1.35 9.23
N GLU A 33 -1.90 -2.62 8.88
CA GLU A 33 -1.23 -3.19 7.72
C GLU A 33 -2.27 -3.78 6.77
N GLY A 34 -1.93 -3.82 5.48
CA GLY A 34 -2.71 -4.48 4.45
C GLY A 34 -1.80 -5.01 3.36
N PHE A 35 -2.15 -6.15 2.78
CA PHE A 35 -1.38 -6.79 1.73
C PHE A 35 -2.26 -7.62 0.82
N GLY A 36 -1.76 -7.94 -0.36
CA GLY A 36 -2.41 -8.82 -1.32
C GLY A 36 -1.47 -9.29 -2.41
N ALA A 37 -1.93 -10.19 -3.27
CA ALA A 37 -1.16 -10.72 -4.38
C ALA A 37 -2.01 -10.89 -5.64
N GLU A 38 -1.35 -10.83 -6.81
CA GLU A 38 -1.93 -11.08 -8.12
C GLU A 38 -1.04 -12.08 -8.88
N ALA A 39 -1.66 -13.11 -9.46
CA ALA A 39 -0.91 -14.19 -10.12
C ALA A 39 -0.19 -13.75 -11.41
N ASN A 40 -0.67 -12.70 -12.07
CA ASN A 40 -0.12 -12.19 -13.31
C ASN A 40 -0.22 -10.66 -13.34
N THR A 41 0.86 -9.98 -12.96
CA THR A 41 0.91 -8.52 -12.81
C THR A 41 2.33 -8.00 -13.09
N THR A 42 2.58 -6.71 -12.86
CA THR A 42 3.91 -6.07 -13.06
C THR A 42 4.38 -5.40 -11.77
N ASN A 43 5.68 -5.11 -11.65
CA ASN A 43 6.23 -4.35 -10.51
C ASN A 43 5.45 -3.04 -10.30
N ASN A 44 5.38 -2.22 -11.34
CA ASN A 44 4.74 -0.90 -11.27
C ASN A 44 3.25 -1.00 -10.88
N ARG A 45 2.54 -2.06 -11.31
CA ARG A 45 1.15 -2.28 -10.90
C ARG A 45 1.04 -2.58 -9.42
N MET A 46 1.98 -3.34 -8.84
CA MET A 46 2.00 -3.64 -7.40
C MET A 46 2.35 -2.43 -6.56
N GLU A 47 3.36 -1.65 -6.96
CA GLU A 47 3.73 -0.40 -6.27
C GLU A 47 2.53 0.58 -6.23
N LEU A 48 1.86 0.77 -7.37
CA LEU A 48 0.68 1.62 -7.45
C LEU A 48 -0.52 1.03 -6.69
N LYS A 49 -0.69 -0.29 -6.70
CA LYS A 49 -1.79 -0.92 -5.97
C LYS A 49 -1.62 -0.80 -4.46
N ALA A 50 -0.39 -0.87 -3.95
CA ALA A 50 -0.09 -0.65 -2.55
C ALA A 50 -0.61 0.71 -2.05
N ILE A 51 -0.28 1.81 -2.76
CA ILE A 51 -0.75 3.16 -2.39
C ILE A 51 -2.26 3.33 -2.56
N ILE A 52 -2.87 2.76 -3.60
CA ILE A 52 -4.32 2.82 -3.79
C ILE A 52 -5.05 2.13 -2.63
N GLU A 53 -4.61 0.95 -2.24
CA GLU A 53 -5.23 0.20 -1.14
C GLU A 53 -4.97 0.83 0.24
N ALA A 54 -3.81 1.48 0.43
CA ALA A 54 -3.52 2.28 1.61
C ALA A 54 -4.49 3.47 1.76
N LEU A 55 -4.70 4.22 0.67
CA LEU A 55 -5.59 5.38 0.66
C LEU A 55 -7.07 4.97 0.85
N LYS A 56 -7.51 3.86 0.27
CA LYS A 56 -8.87 3.31 0.49
C LYS A 56 -9.12 2.90 1.95
N ALA A 57 -8.07 2.55 2.69
CA ALA A 57 -8.21 2.15 4.09
C ALA A 57 -8.40 3.34 5.04
N LEU A 58 -8.19 4.58 4.58
CA LEU A 58 -8.51 5.80 5.32
C LEU A 58 -10.03 5.98 5.40
N LYS A 59 -10.53 6.27 6.62
CA LYS A 59 -11.98 6.39 6.88
C LYS A 59 -12.52 7.81 6.70
N GLU A 60 -11.62 8.78 6.60
CA GLU A 60 -11.92 10.20 6.54
C GLU A 60 -10.73 10.94 5.88
N PRO A 61 -10.90 12.19 5.41
CA PRO A 61 -9.79 12.98 4.89
C PRO A 61 -8.71 13.22 5.94
N CYS A 62 -7.46 12.91 5.57
CA CYS A 62 -6.27 13.04 6.42
C CYS A 62 -5.18 13.82 5.71
N GLU A 63 -4.27 14.40 6.48
CA GLU A 63 -2.96 14.82 5.99
C GLU A 63 -2.04 13.60 5.97
N ILE A 64 -1.25 13.41 4.91
CA ILE A 64 -0.45 12.19 4.75
C ILE A 64 1.01 12.52 4.45
N SER A 65 1.89 11.68 4.97
CA SER A 65 3.28 11.53 4.51
C SER A 65 3.44 10.13 3.92
N LEU A 66 4.01 10.05 2.72
CA LEU A 66 4.24 8.81 1.98
C LEU A 66 5.75 8.58 1.79
#